data_AF-A0A6G7P635-F1
#
_entry.id   AF-A0A6G7P635-F1
#
_cell.length_a   1.000
_cell.length_b   1.000
_cell.length_c   1.000
_cell.angle_alpha   90.00
_cell.angle_beta   90.00
_cell.angle_gamma   90.00
#
_symmetry.space_group_name_H-M   'P 1'
#
loop_
_entity.id
_entity.type
_entity.pdbx_description
1 polymer ?
#
loop_
_entity_poly.entity_id
_entity_poly.type
_entity_poly.pdbx_seq_one_letter_code
_entity_poly.pdbx_strand_id
1 'polypeptide(L)'
;MSRTRSVASSAVHEPAVHRRAVLATAAAVSLSAGAGYALRPTDSRAATAAPAVGEAPVALSRKAPLAPLAPYTRGTTLAGVAAPVGGASGYRRLGDGKGWPRVVRDDLAAPKPGREDRRTALAAFVQLTDLHLIDAQHPLRLEFLRSADVHAWRPQELLTVHGAVSLVERVNALRGAPATGAPLHFAMTTGDNTDNNAMTELEWFLTVLSGGRIRPDSGDPRRYEGVQNSGLVQYWQPDSAVRDADKQRGFPRLEGFLAAATREVHSPGLNLPWYSTVGNHDSLPLGCYGHGDPYLRDFAVGGKKLMTLSASEAKKLQDAIKNATDPLGVRFRDLLKAHARDLRPVTPDERRAPYTAKEYVRAHLDPAYAGLGPVGHGYSTANLEAGTQYYSFRIADDVIGISLDTTDPGGHYAGSLGAGQLRWLERTLRQHADSHAVVFSHHTSKTMNNTRPDPARPNERRHDGADVLAVLGRHRNVLAWINGHIHRNEITPHPGEGGRSFWEISTASHVDFPQLARIVELTDNKDGTLSVFTTMVESAAPHRTDFTDLSQTGLAALYRELSFNAPGARTDLAGTTRDRNTELLLKKG
;
A
#
# COMPACT_ATOMS: atom_id res chain seq x y z
N MET A 1 -28.91 -10.05 -57.80
CA MET A 1 -29.72 -9.02 -57.10
C MET A 1 -31.02 -9.68 -56.68
N SER A 2 -31.14 -10.07 -55.41
CA SER A 2 -32.27 -10.88 -54.95
C SER A 2 -33.35 -9.99 -54.32
N ARG A 3 -34.57 -10.07 -54.86
CA ARG A 3 -35.81 -9.55 -54.27
C ARG A 3 -36.72 -10.73 -54.00
N THR A 4 -37.12 -10.92 -52.74
CA THR A 4 -38.30 -11.73 -52.38
C THR A 4 -39.20 -10.89 -51.49
N ARG A 5 -40.50 -10.91 -51.82
CA ARG A 5 -41.60 -10.22 -51.14
C ARG A 5 -42.17 -11.09 -50.00
N SER A 6 -42.48 -10.42 -48.89
CA SER A 6 -43.67 -10.48 -47.99
C SER A 6 -44.54 -11.75 -47.98
N VAL A 7 -44.98 -12.25 -46.79
CA VAL A 7 -46.34 -12.03 -46.19
C VAL A 7 -46.40 -12.40 -44.68
N ALA A 8 -47.11 -11.56 -43.88
CA ALA A 8 -48.03 -11.80 -42.74
C ALA A 8 -47.66 -12.44 -41.37
N SER A 9 -47.81 -11.62 -40.33
CA SER A 9 -48.72 -11.69 -39.15
C SER A 9 -48.86 -12.95 -38.26
N SER A 10 -48.58 -12.81 -36.96
CA SER A 10 -49.49 -13.14 -35.83
C SER A 10 -48.89 -12.77 -34.45
N ALA A 11 -49.76 -12.37 -33.52
CA ALA A 11 -49.47 -11.82 -32.18
C ALA A 11 -49.31 -12.88 -31.07
N VAL A 12 -49.17 -12.39 -29.81
CA VAL A 12 -49.38 -13.02 -28.47
C VAL A 12 -48.06 -13.19 -27.67
N HIS A 13 -47.71 -12.32 -26.70
CA HIS A 13 -48.13 -12.17 -25.28
C HIS A 13 -47.13 -12.84 -24.30
N GLU A 14 -46.54 -12.02 -23.42
CA GLU A 14 -45.70 -12.45 -22.28
C GLU A 14 -46.52 -13.15 -21.18
N PRO A 15 -45.83 -13.83 -20.23
CA PRO A 15 -46.03 -13.39 -18.86
C PRO A 15 -44.75 -13.33 -17.99
N ALA A 16 -44.81 -12.39 -17.04
CA ALA A 16 -43.88 -12.18 -15.93
C ALA A 16 -43.96 -13.28 -14.86
N VAL A 17 -42.88 -13.48 -14.07
CA VAL A 17 -42.89 -14.30 -12.84
C VAL A 17 -42.29 -13.55 -11.65
N HIS A 18 -43.03 -13.65 -10.55
CA HIS A 18 -42.95 -12.92 -9.29
C HIS A 18 -41.89 -13.41 -8.29
N ARG A 19 -41.59 -12.51 -7.34
CA ARG A 19 -40.88 -12.72 -6.06
C ARG A 19 -41.65 -13.63 -5.07
N ARG A 20 -40.88 -14.33 -4.22
CA ARG A 20 -41.20 -15.05 -2.95
C ARG A 20 -41.72 -16.50 -3.02
N ALA A 21 -40.84 -17.43 -2.67
CA ALA A 21 -41.01 -18.64 -1.81
C ALA A 21 -39.74 -19.50 -2.06
N VAL A 22 -39.02 -20.03 -1.07
CA VAL A 22 -39.34 -21.29 -0.39
C VAL A 22 -38.53 -21.40 0.92
N LEU A 23 -39.20 -21.89 1.96
CA LEU A 23 -38.72 -22.22 3.30
C LEU A 23 -38.03 -23.59 3.38
N ALA A 24 -37.28 -23.76 4.47
CA ALA A 24 -36.44 -24.89 4.87
C ALA A 24 -37.12 -26.27 4.98
N THR A 25 -36.30 -27.33 4.89
CA THR A 25 -36.44 -28.54 5.73
C THR A 25 -35.12 -29.33 5.79
N ALA A 26 -34.84 -29.86 6.98
CA ALA A 26 -33.64 -30.60 7.37
C ALA A 26 -33.90 -32.13 7.36
N ALA A 27 -32.84 -32.94 7.16
CA ALA A 27 -32.37 -33.99 8.10
C ALA A 27 -31.65 -35.19 7.43
N ALA A 28 -30.48 -35.50 8.01
CA ALA A 28 -29.92 -36.81 8.37
C ALA A 28 -29.17 -37.73 7.36
N VAL A 29 -27.84 -37.73 7.57
CA VAL A 29 -26.88 -38.85 7.77
C VAL A 29 -26.67 -39.92 6.69
N SER A 30 -25.43 -39.99 6.19
CA SER A 30 -24.72 -41.25 5.92
C SER A 30 -23.22 -41.06 6.19
N LEU A 31 -22.71 -41.78 7.19
CA LEU A 31 -21.29 -41.94 7.51
C LEU A 31 -20.63 -42.84 6.45
N SER A 32 -19.51 -42.39 5.90
CA SER A 32 -18.52 -43.29 5.32
C SER A 32 -17.13 -42.71 5.56
N ALA A 33 -16.40 -43.38 6.44
CA ALA A 33 -14.99 -43.16 6.72
C ALA A 33 -14.16 -43.49 5.47
N GLY A 34 -13.36 -42.54 5.02
CA GLY A 34 -12.36 -42.73 3.98
C GLY A 34 -11.13 -41.93 4.35
N ALA A 35 -10.07 -42.62 4.74
CA ALA A 35 -8.78 -42.03 5.07
C ALA A 35 -8.19 -41.31 3.84
N GLY A 36 -8.02 -40.00 3.97
CA GLY A 36 -7.30 -39.17 3.00
C GLY A 36 -6.61 -38.05 3.77
N TYR A 37 -5.27 -38.05 3.73
CA TYR A 37 -4.42 -37.02 4.33
C TYR A 37 -4.81 -35.63 3.79
N ALA A 38 -5.51 -34.83 4.60
CA ALA A 38 -5.75 -33.42 4.37
C ALA A 38 -4.69 -32.60 5.14
N LEU A 39 -3.86 -31.89 4.39
CA LEU A 39 -2.92 -30.89 4.91
C LEU A 39 -3.70 -29.78 5.63
N ARG A 40 -3.26 -29.47 6.86
CA ARG A 40 -3.91 -28.58 7.84
C ARG A 40 -3.72 -27.08 7.52
N PRO A 41 -4.55 -26.19 8.10
CA PRO A 41 -4.45 -24.73 7.97
C PRO A 41 -3.18 -24.17 8.63
N THR A 42 -2.61 -23.10 8.08
CA THR A 42 -1.43 -22.38 8.62
C THR A 42 -1.83 -21.38 9.71
N ASP A 43 -1.34 -21.56 10.93
CA ASP A 43 -1.69 -20.74 12.10
C ASP A 43 -0.98 -19.36 12.11
N SER A 44 -1.68 -18.34 11.60
CA SER A 44 -1.56 -16.97 12.11
C SER A 44 -2.43 -16.84 13.37
N ARG A 45 -1.87 -16.46 14.52
CA ARG A 45 -2.64 -16.33 15.78
C ARG A 45 -3.34 -14.97 15.85
N ALA A 46 -4.66 -14.94 15.66
CA ALA A 46 -5.45 -13.79 16.06
C ALA A 46 -5.63 -13.70 17.59
N ALA A 47 -5.85 -12.49 18.07
CA ALA A 47 -5.60 -12.05 19.44
C ALA A 47 -6.57 -12.50 20.56
N THR A 48 -7.36 -13.57 20.41
CA THR A 48 -8.35 -13.95 21.45
C THR A 48 -8.28 -15.39 21.96
N ALA A 49 -7.53 -16.31 21.35
CA ALA A 49 -7.49 -17.71 21.80
C ALA A 49 -6.21 -18.07 22.61
N ALA A 50 -6.39 -18.78 23.72
CA ALA A 50 -5.31 -19.45 24.45
C ALA A 50 -4.69 -20.57 23.59
N PRO A 51 -3.38 -20.88 23.74
CA PRO A 51 -2.66 -21.64 22.73
C PRO A 51 -2.92 -23.15 22.83
N ALA A 52 -3.22 -23.79 21.70
CA ALA A 52 -2.75 -25.14 21.45
C ALA A 52 -1.27 -25.06 21.03
N VAL A 53 -0.42 -25.90 21.62
CA VAL A 53 0.98 -26.07 21.23
C VAL A 53 1.01 -26.98 20.01
N GLY A 54 1.28 -26.42 18.84
CA GLY A 54 1.37 -27.13 17.57
C GLY A 54 2.23 -26.31 16.59
N GLU A 55 3.08 -27.00 15.85
CA GLU A 55 4.17 -26.50 15.01
C GLU A 55 3.81 -25.25 14.18
N ALA A 56 4.56 -24.17 14.41
CA ALA A 56 4.46 -22.95 13.61
C ALA A 56 4.89 -23.24 12.17
N PRO A 57 4.16 -22.74 11.15
CA PRO A 57 4.59 -22.89 9.77
C PRO A 57 5.91 -22.13 9.59
N VAL A 58 6.99 -22.87 9.34
CA VAL A 58 8.25 -22.32 8.86
C VAL A 58 7.98 -21.85 7.44
N ALA A 59 8.15 -20.56 7.17
CA ALA A 59 8.19 -20.08 5.80
C ALA A 59 9.30 -20.86 5.09
N LEU A 60 8.93 -21.72 4.14
CA LEU A 60 9.89 -22.46 3.33
C LEU A 60 10.60 -21.44 2.45
N SER A 61 11.70 -20.91 2.99
CA SER A 61 12.62 -20.07 2.26
C SER A 61 13.09 -20.84 1.04
N ARG A 62 12.96 -20.21 -0.13
CA ARG A 62 13.53 -20.73 -1.37
C ARG A 62 15.00 -21.12 -1.12
N LYS A 63 15.42 -22.29 -1.63
CA LYS A 63 16.84 -22.60 -1.80
C LYS A 63 17.44 -21.53 -2.72
N ALA A 64 18.30 -20.68 -2.16
CA ALA A 64 18.91 -19.56 -2.85
C ALA A 64 19.49 -19.98 -4.22
N PRO A 65 19.47 -19.12 -5.24
CA PRO A 65 20.35 -19.29 -6.40
C PRO A 65 21.80 -19.55 -5.94
N LEU A 66 22.56 -20.33 -6.71
CA LEU A 66 24.00 -20.55 -6.48
C LEU A 66 24.72 -19.20 -6.21
N ALA A 67 25.35 -19.13 -5.03
CA ALA A 67 26.21 -18.08 -4.46
C ALA A 67 25.87 -16.60 -4.77
N PRO A 68 25.49 -15.79 -3.76
CA PRO A 68 25.56 -14.34 -3.88
C PRO A 68 27.02 -13.87 -3.91
N LEU A 69 27.36 -13.03 -4.90
CA LEU A 69 28.54 -12.17 -4.91
C LEU A 69 28.33 -11.02 -3.89
N ALA A 70 28.13 -11.32 -2.61
CA ALA A 70 27.93 -10.28 -1.61
C ALA A 70 29.27 -9.61 -1.24
N PRO A 71 29.29 -8.28 -1.05
CA PRO A 71 28.20 -7.32 -1.30
C PRO A 71 27.99 -7.05 -2.81
N TYR A 72 26.74 -6.87 -3.24
CA TYR A 72 26.41 -6.48 -4.63
C TYR A 72 25.52 -5.23 -4.68
N THR A 73 25.54 -4.53 -5.82
CA THR A 73 24.83 -3.24 -5.98
C THR A 73 23.73 -3.26 -7.05
N ARG A 74 23.82 -4.18 -8.02
CA ARG A 74 22.90 -4.26 -9.18
C ARG A 74 21.44 -4.36 -8.74
N GLY A 75 20.56 -3.61 -9.39
CA GLY A 75 19.12 -3.63 -9.09
C GLY A 75 18.74 -2.84 -7.84
N THR A 76 19.67 -2.12 -7.23
CA THR A 76 19.42 -1.26 -6.06
C THR A 76 19.96 0.14 -6.31
N THR A 77 19.56 1.08 -5.46
CA THR A 77 20.07 2.45 -5.47
C THR A 77 21.56 2.54 -5.14
N LEU A 78 22.22 1.46 -4.68
CA LEU A 78 23.69 1.42 -4.54
C LEU A 78 24.39 1.51 -5.90
N ALA A 79 23.77 0.99 -6.98
CA ALA A 79 24.34 1.02 -8.32
C ALA A 79 24.04 2.33 -9.07
N GLY A 80 22.82 2.84 -8.94
CA GLY A 80 22.34 4.01 -9.66
C GLY A 80 20.90 4.32 -9.28
N VAL A 81 20.46 5.54 -9.57
CA VAL A 81 19.09 6.02 -9.30
C VAL A 81 18.56 6.77 -10.51
N ALA A 82 17.24 6.90 -10.63
CA ALA A 82 16.66 7.84 -11.59
C ALA A 82 17.01 9.28 -11.19
N ALA A 83 17.56 10.05 -12.13
CA ALA A 83 17.93 11.44 -11.93
C ALA A 83 17.49 12.31 -13.10
N PRO A 84 17.16 13.60 -12.85
CA PRO A 84 16.85 14.53 -13.93
C PRO A 84 18.04 14.72 -14.87
N VAL A 85 17.77 14.75 -16.17
CA VAL A 85 18.72 15.10 -17.22
C VAL A 85 18.30 16.41 -17.91
N GLY A 86 19.28 17.22 -18.31
CA GLY A 86 19.04 18.51 -18.98
C GLY A 86 18.97 19.71 -18.04
N GLY A 87 18.23 20.75 -18.46
CA GLY A 87 18.14 22.04 -17.76
C GLY A 87 17.51 21.97 -16.36
N ALA A 88 17.66 23.05 -15.58
CA ALA A 88 17.20 23.11 -14.19
C ALA A 88 15.72 23.51 -14.01
N SER A 89 15.00 23.85 -15.09
CA SER A 89 13.63 24.37 -15.04
C SER A 89 12.71 23.68 -16.05
N GLY A 90 11.40 23.81 -15.84
CA GLY A 90 10.36 23.21 -16.67
C GLY A 90 10.25 21.69 -16.49
N TYR A 91 9.54 21.05 -17.43
CA TYR A 91 9.45 19.60 -17.50
C TYR A 91 10.83 19.00 -17.83
N ARG A 92 11.30 18.09 -16.99
CA ARG A 92 12.62 17.45 -17.10
C ARG A 92 12.50 15.96 -17.32
N ARG A 93 13.26 15.45 -18.28
CA ARG A 93 13.38 14.01 -18.52
C ARG A 93 14.19 13.35 -17.42
N LEU A 94 13.94 12.08 -17.16
CA LEU A 94 14.77 11.28 -16.26
C LEU A 94 15.81 10.45 -17.03
N GLY A 95 16.89 10.08 -16.36
CA GLY A 95 17.96 9.23 -16.86
C GLY A 95 18.80 8.67 -15.71
N ASP A 96 19.94 8.06 -16.04
CA ASP A 96 20.79 7.42 -15.03
C ASP A 96 21.53 8.45 -14.17
N GLY A 97 21.36 8.33 -12.85
CA GLY A 97 22.06 9.07 -11.82
C GLY A 97 23.02 8.20 -11.02
N LYS A 98 23.92 8.85 -10.27
CA LYS A 98 24.88 8.16 -9.39
C LYS A 98 24.16 7.43 -8.26
N GLY A 99 24.62 6.22 -7.96
CA GLY A 99 24.15 5.46 -6.81
C GLY A 99 24.42 6.15 -5.47
N TRP A 100 23.64 5.80 -4.46
CA TRP A 100 23.77 6.30 -3.10
C TRP A 100 24.63 5.34 -2.27
N PRO A 101 25.80 5.77 -1.76
CA PRO A 101 26.65 4.91 -0.95
C PRO A 101 25.98 4.59 0.39
N ARG A 102 26.40 3.48 1.01
CA ARG A 102 25.93 3.09 2.33
C ARG A 102 26.55 3.98 3.41
N VAL A 103 25.72 4.45 4.34
CA VAL A 103 26.15 5.22 5.52
C VAL A 103 26.00 4.36 6.79
N VAL A 104 27.07 4.25 7.57
CA VAL A 104 27.00 3.64 8.90
C VAL A 104 26.43 4.67 9.89
N ARG A 105 25.43 4.26 10.66
CA ARG A 105 24.81 5.05 11.73
C ARG A 105 25.11 4.41 13.08
N ASP A 106 25.87 5.14 13.87
CA ASP A 106 26.39 4.78 15.18
C ASP A 106 25.62 5.42 16.34
N ASP A 107 24.47 6.04 16.05
CA ASP A 107 23.66 6.79 17.02
C ASP A 107 23.25 5.95 18.25
N LEU A 108 23.03 4.64 18.08
CA LEU A 108 22.58 3.73 19.16
C LEU A 108 23.66 2.74 19.65
N ALA A 109 24.73 2.52 18.87
CA ALA A 109 25.89 1.72 19.24
C ALA A 109 27.09 2.00 18.33
N ALA A 110 28.29 1.97 18.91
CA ALA A 110 29.53 2.16 18.15
C ALA A 110 29.86 0.93 17.27
N PRO A 111 30.28 1.12 16.01
CA PRO A 111 30.74 0.03 15.16
C PRO A 111 32.06 -0.54 15.69
N LYS A 112 32.19 -1.86 15.67
CA LYS A 112 33.43 -2.55 16.07
C LYS A 112 34.23 -3.02 14.84
N PRO A 113 35.58 -3.07 14.91
CA PRO A 113 36.41 -3.60 13.84
C PRO A 113 36.12 -5.06 13.51
N GLY A 114 36.28 -5.45 12.24
CA GLY A 114 36.10 -6.83 11.78
C GLY A 114 34.67 -7.38 11.89
N ARG A 115 33.66 -6.54 12.15
CA ARG A 115 32.24 -6.96 12.20
C ARG A 115 31.74 -7.45 10.84
N GLU A 116 32.28 -6.87 9.77
CA GLU A 116 31.92 -7.19 8.39
C GLU A 116 32.30 -8.64 8.04
N ASP A 117 33.41 -9.14 8.59
CA ASP A 117 33.93 -10.49 8.35
C ASP A 117 33.29 -11.57 9.24
N ARG A 118 32.67 -11.17 10.36
CA ARG A 118 32.17 -12.09 11.40
C ARG A 118 30.65 -12.20 11.46
N ARG A 119 29.94 -11.25 10.86
CA ARG A 119 28.48 -11.17 10.98
C ARG A 119 27.77 -12.37 10.38
N THR A 120 26.62 -12.70 10.96
CA THR A 120 25.70 -13.69 10.42
C THR A 120 24.35 -13.04 10.18
N ALA A 121 23.76 -13.27 9.01
CA ALA A 121 22.40 -12.82 8.71
C ALA A 121 21.39 -13.59 9.55
N LEU A 122 20.43 -12.86 10.12
CA LEU A 122 19.30 -13.40 10.89
C LEU A 122 18.04 -13.43 10.03
N ALA A 123 17.78 -12.35 9.31
CA ALA A 123 16.64 -12.24 8.38
C ALA A 123 16.92 -11.19 7.31
N ALA A 124 16.32 -11.37 6.13
CA ALA A 124 16.26 -10.32 5.12
C ALA A 124 14.90 -10.33 4.41
N PHE A 125 14.34 -9.14 4.14
CA PHE A 125 13.03 -8.98 3.53
C PHE A 125 12.92 -7.65 2.79
N VAL A 126 11.86 -7.47 2.01
CA VAL A 126 11.55 -6.22 1.30
C VAL A 126 10.35 -5.55 1.96
N GLN A 127 10.43 -4.25 2.21
CA GLN A 127 9.30 -3.40 2.57
C GLN A 127 8.81 -2.66 1.33
N LEU A 128 7.49 -2.75 1.09
CA LEU A 128 6.70 -1.91 0.20
C LEU A 128 5.76 -1.07 1.07
N THR A 129 5.39 0.13 0.63
CA THR A 129 4.47 0.98 1.39
C THR A 129 3.83 2.01 0.49
N ASP A 130 2.62 2.44 0.84
CA ASP A 130 1.92 3.56 0.23
C ASP A 130 1.94 3.39 -1.31
N LEU A 131 1.50 2.20 -1.75
CA LEU A 131 1.38 1.86 -3.18
C LEU A 131 0.35 2.76 -3.85
N HIS A 132 -0.72 3.10 -3.12
CA HIS A 132 -1.89 3.83 -3.63
C HIS A 132 -2.26 3.34 -5.02
N LEU A 133 -2.76 2.10 -5.14
CA LEU A 133 -3.43 1.73 -6.37
C LEU A 133 -4.71 2.54 -6.47
N ILE A 134 -4.76 3.43 -7.46
CA ILE A 134 -5.77 4.49 -7.57
C ILE A 134 -6.74 4.17 -8.69
N ASP A 135 -8.03 4.08 -8.37
CA ASP A 135 -9.09 4.21 -9.35
C ASP A 135 -9.27 5.70 -9.68
N ALA A 136 -8.55 6.16 -10.69
CA ALA A 136 -8.54 7.57 -11.11
C ALA A 136 -9.89 8.07 -11.66
N GLN A 137 -10.87 7.18 -11.84
CA GLN A 137 -12.22 7.52 -12.31
C GLN A 137 -13.24 7.52 -11.18
N HIS A 138 -12.84 7.12 -9.97
CA HIS A 138 -13.73 6.94 -8.85
C HIS A 138 -14.47 8.27 -8.51
N PRO A 139 -15.81 8.26 -8.35
CA PRO A 139 -16.62 9.44 -8.08
C PRO A 139 -16.21 10.26 -6.84
N LEU A 140 -15.78 9.59 -5.77
CA LEU A 140 -15.36 10.24 -4.53
C LEU A 140 -13.96 10.87 -4.57
N ARG A 141 -13.16 10.70 -5.63
CA ARG A 141 -11.85 11.35 -5.70
C ARG A 141 -11.98 12.88 -5.51
N LEU A 142 -10.95 13.46 -4.90
CA LEU A 142 -10.92 14.87 -4.52
C LEU A 142 -10.11 15.75 -5.49
N GLU A 143 -10.01 15.38 -6.77
CA GLU A 143 -9.10 16.07 -7.70
C GLU A 143 -9.43 17.56 -7.86
N PHE A 144 -10.70 17.92 -7.69
CA PHE A 144 -11.20 19.31 -7.74
C PHE A 144 -10.58 20.21 -6.67
N LEU A 145 -10.03 19.65 -5.59
CA LEU A 145 -9.29 20.39 -4.58
C LEU A 145 -8.04 21.08 -5.16
N ARG A 146 -7.58 20.66 -6.34
CA ARG A 146 -6.48 21.27 -7.06
C ARG A 146 -6.70 22.74 -7.43
N SER A 147 -7.93 23.24 -7.39
CA SER A 147 -8.20 24.67 -7.57
C SER A 147 -7.66 25.53 -6.42
N ALA A 148 -7.48 24.95 -5.23
CA ALA A 148 -6.89 25.61 -4.06
C ALA A 148 -5.45 25.17 -3.79
N ASP A 149 -5.14 23.89 -4.01
CA ASP A 149 -3.83 23.32 -3.73
C ASP A 149 -3.36 22.39 -4.85
N VAL A 150 -2.28 22.78 -5.53
CA VAL A 150 -1.76 22.06 -6.69
C VAL A 150 -1.39 20.60 -6.40
N HIS A 151 -1.07 20.28 -5.14
CA HIS A 151 -0.69 18.93 -4.69
C HIS A 151 -1.88 17.96 -4.62
N ALA A 152 -3.13 18.46 -4.61
CA ALA A 152 -4.32 17.64 -4.40
C ALA A 152 -4.72 16.75 -5.60
N TRP A 153 -4.01 16.87 -6.73
CA TRP A 153 -4.15 15.95 -7.85
C TRP A 153 -2.84 15.84 -8.64
N ARG A 154 -2.47 14.61 -8.98
CA ARG A 154 -1.19 14.26 -9.59
C ARG A 154 -1.40 13.65 -10.99
N PRO A 155 -0.72 14.15 -12.04
CA PRO A 155 -0.90 13.64 -13.41
C PRO A 155 -0.61 12.15 -13.60
N GLN A 156 0.20 11.55 -12.72
CA GLN A 156 0.64 10.16 -12.83
C GLN A 156 -0.30 9.11 -12.22
N GLU A 157 -1.38 9.51 -11.53
CA GLU A 157 -2.20 8.59 -10.71
C GLU A 157 -2.80 7.42 -11.50
N LEU A 158 -3.11 7.63 -12.79
CA LEU A 158 -3.61 6.59 -13.69
C LEU A 158 -2.60 5.45 -13.94
N LEU A 159 -1.31 5.65 -13.61
CA LEU A 159 -0.23 4.69 -13.87
C LEU A 159 0.23 3.95 -12.62
N THR A 160 -0.45 4.09 -11.48
CA THR A 160 -0.09 3.44 -10.21
C THR A 160 0.04 1.92 -10.34
N VAL A 161 -0.89 1.26 -11.04
CA VAL A 161 -0.83 -0.19 -11.30
C VAL A 161 0.39 -0.58 -12.13
N HIS A 162 0.73 0.20 -13.17
CA HIS A 162 1.91 -0.05 -14.01
C HIS A 162 3.20 0.07 -13.19
N GLY A 163 3.29 1.12 -12.35
CA GLY A 163 4.41 1.33 -11.45
C GLY A 163 4.58 0.18 -10.45
N ALA A 164 3.49 -0.27 -9.83
CA ALA A 164 3.50 -1.36 -8.86
C ALA A 164 3.88 -2.72 -9.49
N VAL A 165 3.40 -3.02 -10.70
CA VAL A 165 3.84 -4.22 -11.43
C VAL A 165 5.34 -4.17 -11.71
N SER A 166 5.85 -3.02 -12.17
CA SER A 166 7.29 -2.89 -12.41
C SER A 166 8.12 -2.93 -11.12
N LEU A 167 7.55 -2.55 -9.99
CA LEU A 167 8.18 -2.74 -8.68
C LEU A 167 8.27 -4.22 -8.32
N VAL A 168 7.20 -5.00 -8.52
CA VAL A 168 7.20 -6.46 -8.32
C VAL A 168 8.24 -7.13 -9.22
N GLU A 169 8.34 -6.74 -10.48
CA GLU A 169 9.39 -7.21 -11.41
C GLU A 169 10.79 -6.94 -10.85
N ARG A 170 11.02 -5.76 -10.25
CA ARG A 170 12.31 -5.45 -9.62
C ARG A 170 12.58 -6.37 -8.44
N VAL A 171 11.63 -6.52 -7.53
CA VAL A 171 11.77 -7.36 -6.34
C VAL A 171 12.11 -8.78 -6.75
N ASN A 172 11.41 -9.32 -7.75
CA ASN A 172 11.64 -10.66 -8.27
C ASN A 172 13.02 -10.84 -8.91
N ALA A 173 13.61 -9.78 -9.43
CA ALA A 173 14.93 -9.77 -10.07
C ALA A 173 16.10 -9.62 -9.08
N LEU A 174 15.84 -9.33 -7.79
CA LEU A 174 16.87 -9.28 -6.76
C LEU A 174 17.50 -10.67 -6.56
N ARG A 175 18.81 -10.71 -6.36
CA ARG A 175 19.57 -11.96 -6.19
C ARG A 175 19.64 -12.45 -4.73
N GLY A 176 19.08 -11.67 -3.81
CA GLY A 176 19.24 -11.80 -2.37
C GLY A 176 19.44 -10.44 -1.72
N ALA A 177 19.81 -10.43 -0.46
CA ALA A 177 20.03 -9.25 0.34
C ALA A 177 21.38 -8.57 -0.04
N PRO A 178 21.43 -7.27 -0.39
CA PRO A 178 22.63 -6.63 -0.93
C PRO A 178 23.85 -6.58 -0.01
N ALA A 179 23.65 -6.44 1.31
CA ALA A 179 24.72 -6.39 2.30
C ALA A 179 25.31 -7.76 2.61
N THR A 180 24.44 -8.76 2.79
CA THR A 180 24.80 -10.06 3.36
C THR A 180 24.80 -11.20 2.34
N GLY A 181 24.13 -11.01 1.20
CA GLY A 181 23.82 -12.08 0.26
C GLY A 181 22.70 -13.02 0.73
N ALA A 182 22.15 -12.83 1.93
CA ALA A 182 21.13 -13.72 2.47
C ALA A 182 19.91 -13.82 1.53
N PRO A 183 19.20 -14.95 1.48
CA PRO A 183 17.93 -15.03 0.78
C PRO A 183 16.95 -13.97 1.32
N LEU A 184 16.17 -13.36 0.43
CA LEU A 184 15.01 -12.58 0.85
C LEU A 184 13.91 -13.58 1.24
N HIS A 185 13.40 -13.48 2.46
CA HIS A 185 12.45 -14.45 3.02
C HIS A 185 11.00 -14.10 2.69
N PHE A 186 10.66 -12.81 2.66
CA PHE A 186 9.31 -12.31 2.36
C PHE A 186 9.32 -10.85 1.89
N ALA A 187 8.17 -10.36 1.43
CA ALA A 187 7.86 -8.94 1.29
C ALA A 187 6.78 -8.51 2.30
N MET A 188 6.89 -7.29 2.81
CA MET A 188 5.93 -6.68 3.75
C MET A 188 5.35 -5.43 3.14
N THR A 189 4.03 -5.28 3.09
CA THR A 189 3.40 -3.97 2.83
C THR A 189 3.07 -3.28 4.16
N THR A 190 3.40 -1.99 4.29
CA THR A 190 3.10 -1.20 5.50
C THR A 190 1.91 -0.24 5.32
N GLY A 191 0.87 -0.69 4.62
CA GLY A 191 -0.39 0.05 4.47
C GLY A 191 -0.44 1.03 3.30
N ASP A 192 -1.63 1.61 3.11
CA ASP A 192 -2.01 2.50 2.00
C ASP A 192 -1.74 1.83 0.65
N ASN A 193 -2.24 0.60 0.55
CA ASN A 193 -2.14 -0.20 -0.65
C ASN A 193 -3.20 0.23 -1.68
N THR A 194 -4.41 0.54 -1.22
CA THR A 194 -5.47 1.23 -1.98
C THR A 194 -5.43 2.73 -1.69
N ASP A 195 -6.23 3.53 -2.40
CA ASP A 195 -6.28 4.99 -2.21
C ASP A 195 -7.62 5.49 -1.70
N ASN A 196 -8.71 4.90 -2.15
CA ASN A 196 -10.04 5.38 -1.85
C ASN A 196 -10.90 4.33 -1.13
N ASN A 197 -10.26 3.30 -0.57
CA ASN A 197 -10.93 2.15 0.07
C ASN A 197 -11.91 1.45 -0.88
N ALA A 198 -11.65 1.44 -2.20
CA ALA A 198 -12.56 0.86 -3.19
C ALA A 198 -12.27 -0.63 -3.48
N MET A 199 -13.32 -1.43 -3.72
CA MET A 199 -13.16 -2.85 -4.07
C MET A 199 -12.35 -3.08 -5.35
N THR A 200 -12.46 -2.20 -6.36
CA THR A 200 -11.59 -2.21 -7.55
C THR A 200 -10.11 -2.13 -7.19
N GLU A 201 -9.74 -1.19 -6.33
CA GLU A 201 -8.36 -0.96 -5.91
C GLU A 201 -7.82 -2.14 -5.09
N LEU A 202 -8.65 -2.72 -4.22
CA LEU A 202 -8.30 -3.90 -3.43
C LEU A 202 -8.05 -5.13 -4.32
N GLU A 203 -8.90 -5.36 -5.32
CA GLU A 203 -8.71 -6.42 -6.31
C GLU A 203 -7.40 -6.23 -7.08
N TRP A 204 -7.11 -5.00 -7.52
CA TRP A 204 -5.87 -4.69 -8.21
C TRP A 204 -4.66 -4.93 -7.31
N PHE A 205 -4.73 -4.52 -6.04
CA PHE A 205 -3.64 -4.70 -5.09
C PHE A 205 -3.29 -6.17 -4.88
N LEU A 206 -4.30 -6.97 -4.58
CA LEU A 206 -4.14 -8.40 -4.36
C LEU A 206 -3.63 -9.09 -5.63
N THR A 207 -4.12 -8.71 -6.80
CA THR A 207 -3.67 -9.28 -8.08
C THR A 207 -2.26 -8.83 -8.46
N VAL A 208 -1.86 -7.59 -8.18
CA VAL A 208 -0.50 -7.10 -8.42
C VAL A 208 0.50 -7.94 -7.62
N LEU A 209 0.25 -8.16 -6.33
CA LEU A 209 1.19 -8.91 -5.49
C LEU A 209 1.13 -10.42 -5.67
N SER A 210 -0.03 -10.97 -6.02
CA SER A 210 -0.22 -12.42 -6.18
C SER A 210 0.04 -12.92 -7.59
N GLY A 211 -0.01 -12.01 -8.56
CA GLY A 211 0.13 -12.29 -9.99
C GLY A 211 -1.22 -12.48 -10.67
N GLY A 212 -1.28 -12.11 -11.95
CA GLY A 212 -2.51 -12.21 -12.73
C GLY A 212 -2.71 -11.04 -13.69
N ARG A 213 -3.91 -10.97 -14.26
CA ARG A 213 -4.32 -9.95 -15.21
C ARG A 213 -5.17 -8.91 -14.49
N ILE A 214 -4.88 -7.64 -14.73
CA ILE A 214 -5.52 -6.51 -14.09
C ILE A 214 -5.98 -5.57 -15.19
N ARG A 215 -7.25 -5.17 -15.16
CA ARG A 215 -7.69 -4.01 -15.94
C ARG A 215 -7.81 -2.82 -14.98
N PRO A 216 -6.88 -1.86 -14.99
CA PRO A 216 -6.91 -0.66 -14.15
C PRO A 216 -7.96 0.35 -14.67
N ASP A 217 -9.22 -0.09 -14.67
CA ASP A 217 -10.35 0.63 -15.25
C ASP A 217 -11.65 0.36 -14.47
N SER A 218 -12.49 1.37 -14.37
CA SER A 218 -13.79 1.32 -13.71
C SER A 218 -14.82 2.13 -14.51
N GLY A 219 -16.11 1.78 -14.40
CA GLY A 219 -17.15 2.41 -15.20
C GLY A 219 -17.23 1.85 -16.62
N ASP A 220 -17.22 2.71 -17.64
CA ASP A 220 -17.36 2.28 -19.04
C ASP A 220 -16.03 1.70 -19.58
N PRO A 221 -15.95 0.40 -19.92
CA PRO A 221 -14.73 -0.22 -20.43
C PRO A 221 -14.32 0.29 -21.83
N ARG A 222 -15.11 1.15 -22.47
CA ARG A 222 -14.84 1.74 -23.78
C ARG A 222 -14.49 3.22 -23.70
N ARG A 223 -14.65 3.87 -22.55
CA ARG A 223 -14.45 5.31 -22.41
C ARG A 223 -13.88 5.65 -21.04
N TYR A 224 -12.74 6.32 -21.02
CA TYR A 224 -12.22 6.91 -19.79
C TYR A 224 -13.02 8.16 -19.38
N GLU A 225 -13.47 8.20 -18.13
CA GLU A 225 -14.39 9.19 -17.56
C GLU A 225 -13.80 10.00 -16.40
N GLY A 226 -12.49 9.89 -16.18
CA GLY A 226 -11.76 10.68 -15.17
C GLY A 226 -11.41 12.10 -15.64
N VAL A 227 -10.79 12.89 -14.75
CA VAL A 227 -10.50 14.31 -15.02
C VAL A 227 -9.54 14.54 -16.19
N GLN A 228 -8.73 13.56 -16.55
CA GLN A 228 -7.79 13.60 -17.69
C GLN A 228 -8.46 13.55 -19.07
N ASN A 229 -9.78 13.30 -19.13
CA ASN A 229 -10.60 13.37 -20.37
C ASN A 229 -11.79 14.33 -20.23
N SER A 230 -11.67 15.32 -19.35
CA SER A 230 -12.78 16.22 -19.00
C SER A 230 -12.83 17.49 -19.85
N GLY A 231 -11.76 17.79 -20.58
CA GLY A 231 -11.57 19.07 -21.29
C GLY A 231 -11.28 20.26 -20.36
N LEU A 232 -11.17 20.05 -19.05
CA LEU A 232 -10.89 21.10 -18.08
C LEU A 232 -9.40 21.46 -18.09
N VAL A 233 -9.09 22.73 -18.30
CA VAL A 233 -7.70 23.23 -18.36
C VAL A 233 -6.93 23.11 -17.04
N GLN A 234 -7.60 22.81 -15.92
CA GLN A 234 -6.97 22.61 -14.60
C GLN A 234 -6.11 21.34 -14.54
N TYR A 235 -6.46 20.32 -15.34
CA TYR A 235 -5.84 19.00 -15.31
C TYR A 235 -5.15 18.70 -16.63
N TRP A 236 -4.03 17.99 -16.59
CA TRP A 236 -3.39 17.42 -17.78
C TRP A 236 -4.40 16.61 -18.61
N GLN A 237 -4.63 17.02 -19.86
CA GLN A 237 -5.47 16.33 -20.83
C GLN A 237 -4.58 15.56 -21.85
N PRO A 238 -3.99 14.41 -21.49
CA PRO A 238 -2.90 13.78 -22.24
C PRO A 238 -3.18 13.58 -23.73
N ASP A 239 -4.34 13.05 -24.10
CA ASP A 239 -4.70 12.75 -25.49
C ASP A 239 -5.13 13.99 -26.30
N SER A 240 -5.62 15.03 -25.61
CA SER A 240 -6.24 16.20 -26.22
C SER A 240 -5.24 17.29 -26.62
N ALA A 241 -5.57 18.04 -27.67
CA ALA A 241 -4.86 19.25 -28.07
C ALA A 241 -5.15 20.48 -27.17
N VAL A 242 -6.05 20.36 -26.18
CA VAL A 242 -6.32 21.42 -25.20
C VAL A 242 -5.02 21.89 -24.55
N ARG A 243 -4.82 23.22 -24.53
CA ARG A 243 -3.70 23.90 -23.87
C ARG A 243 -3.97 24.03 -22.36
N ASP A 244 -3.94 22.91 -21.65
CA ASP A 244 -4.15 22.85 -20.21
C ASP A 244 -2.95 23.39 -19.40
N ALA A 245 -3.14 23.54 -18.09
CA ALA A 245 -2.18 24.10 -17.15
C ALA A 245 -0.88 23.27 -17.03
N ASP A 246 -0.94 21.96 -17.25
CA ASP A 246 0.22 21.07 -17.16
C ASP A 246 1.03 21.09 -18.46
N LYS A 247 0.38 21.12 -19.63
CA LYS A 247 1.08 21.34 -20.91
C LYS A 247 1.79 22.69 -20.94
N GLN A 248 1.24 23.71 -20.29
CA GLN A 248 1.94 25.00 -20.11
C GLN A 248 3.22 24.89 -19.25
N ARG A 249 3.34 23.86 -18.42
CA ARG A 249 4.54 23.51 -17.64
C ARG A 249 5.47 22.55 -18.39
N GLY A 250 5.12 22.15 -19.60
CA GLY A 250 5.90 21.26 -20.46
C GLY A 250 5.49 19.80 -20.45
N PHE A 251 4.37 19.43 -19.82
CA PHE A 251 3.86 18.06 -19.92
C PHE A 251 3.54 17.72 -21.39
N PRO A 252 3.85 16.49 -21.85
CA PRO A 252 3.63 16.11 -23.23
C PRO A 252 2.14 15.94 -23.56
N ARG A 253 1.81 16.06 -24.85
CA ARG A 253 0.59 15.45 -25.40
C ARG A 253 0.94 14.04 -25.83
N LEU A 254 0.18 13.05 -25.35
CA LEU A 254 0.40 11.63 -25.58
C LEU A 254 -0.89 11.04 -26.16
N GLU A 255 -0.96 10.94 -27.48
CA GLU A 255 -2.10 10.35 -28.16
C GLU A 255 -2.19 8.85 -27.88
N GLY A 256 -3.37 8.36 -27.51
CA GLY A 256 -3.60 6.96 -27.11
C GLY A 256 -3.24 6.66 -25.65
N PHE A 257 -2.79 7.64 -24.87
CA PHE A 257 -2.35 7.44 -23.49
C PHE A 257 -3.46 6.87 -22.62
N LEU A 258 -4.66 7.48 -22.62
CA LEU A 258 -5.75 7.02 -21.77
C LEU A 258 -6.17 5.59 -22.09
N ALA A 259 -6.27 5.24 -23.37
CA ALA A 259 -6.58 3.88 -23.80
C ALA A 259 -5.47 2.89 -23.42
N ALA A 260 -4.21 3.30 -23.47
CA ALA A 260 -3.08 2.46 -23.06
C ALA A 260 -3.02 2.28 -21.54
N ALA A 261 -3.35 3.31 -20.78
CA ALA A 261 -3.27 3.33 -19.33
C ALA A 261 -4.43 2.58 -18.64
N THR A 262 -5.56 2.37 -19.32
CA THR A 262 -6.70 1.58 -18.80
C THR A 262 -6.78 0.17 -19.36
N ARG A 263 -5.92 -0.20 -20.32
CA ARG A 263 -5.93 -1.56 -20.89
C ARG A 263 -5.43 -2.60 -19.88
N GLU A 264 -5.69 -3.87 -20.18
CA GLU A 264 -5.21 -4.97 -19.36
C GLU A 264 -3.67 -4.98 -19.21
N VAL A 265 -3.22 -5.17 -17.98
CA VAL A 265 -1.83 -5.23 -17.51
C VAL A 265 -1.62 -6.62 -16.89
N HIS A 266 -0.42 -7.18 -17.01
CA HIS A 266 -0.09 -8.48 -16.43
C HIS A 266 0.98 -8.33 -15.34
N SER A 267 0.62 -8.68 -14.10
CA SER A 267 1.59 -8.79 -13.02
C SER A 267 2.18 -10.18 -12.95
N PRO A 268 3.51 -10.34 -12.82
CA PRO A 268 4.10 -11.65 -12.54
C PRO A 268 3.80 -12.15 -11.12
N GLY A 269 3.29 -11.28 -10.23
CA GLY A 269 3.19 -11.57 -8.80
C GLY A 269 4.56 -11.62 -8.13
N LEU A 270 4.60 -11.51 -6.81
CA LEU A 270 5.83 -11.67 -6.05
C LEU A 270 6.26 -13.14 -6.07
N ASN A 271 7.55 -13.36 -6.33
CA ASN A 271 8.20 -14.67 -6.18
C ASN A 271 8.70 -14.90 -4.74
N LEU A 272 8.13 -14.16 -3.79
CA LEU A 272 8.35 -14.26 -2.35
C LEU A 272 6.98 -14.38 -1.66
N PRO A 273 6.90 -15.09 -0.51
CA PRO A 273 5.79 -14.91 0.40
C PRO A 273 5.61 -13.44 0.76
N TRP A 274 4.39 -12.99 1.02
CA TRP A 274 4.15 -11.61 1.40
C TRP A 274 3.10 -11.45 2.50
N TYR A 275 3.26 -10.36 3.25
CA TYR A 275 2.46 -9.99 4.41
C TYR A 275 1.95 -8.55 4.27
N SER A 276 0.78 -8.27 4.84
CA SER A 276 0.13 -6.96 4.73
C SER A 276 -0.13 -6.32 6.09
N THR A 277 0.18 -5.04 6.22
CA THR A 277 -0.37 -4.13 7.24
C THR A 277 -1.39 -3.22 6.57
N VAL A 278 -2.47 -2.91 7.30
CA VAL A 278 -3.52 -1.99 6.83
C VAL A 278 -3.13 -0.53 7.09
N GLY A 279 -3.37 0.36 6.12
CA GLY A 279 -3.23 1.81 6.25
C GLY A 279 -4.55 2.56 6.28
N ASN A 280 -4.52 3.89 6.49
CA ASN A 280 -5.75 4.67 6.59
C ASN A 280 -6.50 4.70 5.25
N HIS A 281 -5.83 4.72 4.10
CA HIS A 281 -6.48 4.62 2.78
C HIS A 281 -7.02 3.23 2.48
N ASP A 282 -6.52 2.18 3.16
CA ASP A 282 -7.10 0.85 3.09
C ASP A 282 -8.37 0.73 3.93
N SER A 283 -8.50 1.49 5.01
CA SER A 283 -9.61 1.38 5.98
C SER A 283 -10.69 2.45 5.85
N LEU A 284 -10.35 3.62 5.31
CA LEU A 284 -11.21 4.81 5.29
C LEU A 284 -11.38 5.30 3.84
N PRO A 285 -12.61 5.61 3.39
CA PRO A 285 -12.82 6.39 2.17
C PRO A 285 -11.95 7.65 2.16
N LEU A 286 -11.22 7.86 1.05
CA LEU A 286 -10.25 8.94 0.87
C LEU A 286 -9.14 8.98 1.94
N GLY A 287 -8.92 7.89 2.68
CA GLY A 287 -7.98 7.84 3.79
C GLY A 287 -8.34 8.72 4.99
N CYS A 288 -9.53 9.32 5.04
CA CYS A 288 -9.83 10.34 6.05
C CYS A 288 -11.27 10.35 6.57
N TYR A 289 -12.21 9.64 5.96
CA TYR A 289 -13.60 9.62 6.43
C TYR A 289 -13.94 8.30 7.09
N GLY A 290 -14.44 8.36 8.32
CA GLY A 290 -15.00 7.20 9.01
C GLY A 290 -16.23 6.66 8.27
N HIS A 291 -16.44 5.35 8.37
CA HIS A 291 -17.65 4.71 7.86
C HIS A 291 -18.86 5.15 8.69
N GLY A 292 -19.75 5.97 8.12
CA GLY A 292 -20.90 6.51 8.86
C GLY A 292 -22.05 7.05 8.01
N ASP A 293 -21.78 7.53 6.80
CA ASP A 293 -22.82 8.08 5.91
C ASP A 293 -23.07 7.14 4.71
N PRO A 294 -24.29 6.58 4.55
CA PRO A 294 -24.61 5.74 3.39
C PRO A 294 -24.56 6.53 2.06
N TYR A 295 -24.72 7.85 2.09
CA TYR A 295 -24.70 8.67 0.89
C TYR A 295 -23.37 8.58 0.15
N LEU A 296 -22.23 8.67 0.84
CA LEU A 296 -20.92 8.63 0.17
C LEU A 296 -20.66 7.27 -0.47
N ARG A 297 -21.12 6.20 0.18
CA ARG A 297 -21.13 4.85 -0.40
C ARG A 297 -21.97 4.77 -1.68
N ASP A 298 -23.20 5.28 -1.64
CA ASP A 298 -24.09 5.28 -2.83
C ASP A 298 -23.54 6.18 -3.94
N PHE A 299 -22.90 7.29 -3.57
CA PHE A 299 -22.25 8.20 -4.51
C PHE A 299 -21.03 7.55 -5.19
N ALA A 300 -20.24 6.76 -4.44
CA ALA A 300 -19.06 6.05 -4.96
C ALA A 300 -19.38 5.12 -6.13
N VAL A 301 -20.51 4.42 -6.07
CA VAL A 301 -20.96 3.48 -7.12
C VAL A 301 -21.86 4.14 -8.18
N GLY A 302 -22.30 5.37 -7.92
CA GLY A 302 -23.28 6.08 -8.72
C GLY A 302 -22.75 6.65 -10.05
N GLY A 303 -23.67 7.24 -10.83
CA GLY A 303 -23.39 7.74 -12.17
C GLY A 303 -23.00 9.23 -12.24
N LYS A 304 -22.44 9.79 -11.18
CA LYS A 304 -22.13 11.22 -11.07
C LYS A 304 -20.78 11.47 -10.41
N LYS A 305 -20.01 12.43 -10.93
CA LYS A 305 -18.71 12.85 -10.38
C LYS A 305 -18.58 14.38 -10.40
N LEU A 306 -18.06 14.95 -9.32
CA LEU A 306 -17.67 16.35 -9.26
C LEU A 306 -16.23 16.49 -9.81
N MET A 307 -16.00 17.41 -10.74
CA MET A 307 -14.66 17.62 -11.33
C MET A 307 -14.14 19.04 -11.17
N THR A 308 -14.98 19.98 -10.72
CA THR A 308 -14.64 21.39 -10.55
C THR A 308 -15.21 21.90 -9.24
N LEU A 309 -14.43 22.73 -8.56
CA LEU A 309 -14.85 23.43 -7.35
C LEU A 309 -14.10 24.76 -7.28
N SER A 310 -14.72 25.82 -6.77
CA SER A 310 -14.02 27.09 -6.60
C SER A 310 -12.87 26.92 -5.59
N ALA A 311 -11.80 27.72 -5.76
CA ALA A 311 -10.63 27.64 -4.86
C ALA A 311 -11.01 27.92 -3.39
N SER A 312 -12.01 28.77 -3.13
CA SER A 312 -12.43 29.10 -1.77
C SER A 312 -13.19 27.94 -1.11
N GLU A 313 -14.06 27.24 -1.85
CA GLU A 313 -14.76 26.06 -1.37
C GLU A 313 -13.82 24.86 -1.22
N ALA A 314 -12.91 24.66 -2.18
CA ALA A 314 -11.86 23.65 -2.08
C ALA A 314 -11.00 23.85 -0.84
N LYS A 315 -10.57 25.09 -0.56
CA LYS A 315 -9.81 25.40 0.66
C LYS A 315 -10.59 25.11 1.94
N LYS A 316 -11.90 25.44 1.98
CA LYS A 316 -12.76 25.12 3.13
C LYS A 316 -12.86 23.62 3.37
N LEU A 317 -13.01 22.82 2.31
CA LEU A 317 -13.05 21.35 2.43
C LEU A 317 -11.69 20.80 2.90
N GLN A 318 -10.58 21.27 2.34
CA GLN A 318 -9.23 20.92 2.80
C GLN A 318 -9.01 21.24 4.28
N ASP A 319 -9.42 22.44 4.71
CA ASP A 319 -9.32 22.83 6.13
C ASP A 319 -10.20 21.98 7.02
N ALA A 320 -11.36 21.54 6.53
CA ALA A 320 -12.24 20.65 7.28
C ALA A 320 -11.59 19.26 7.49
N ILE A 321 -10.92 18.72 6.47
CA ILE A 321 -10.16 17.46 6.54
C ILE A 321 -8.96 17.62 7.47
N LYS A 322 -8.10 18.60 7.21
CA LYS A 322 -6.84 18.84 7.96
C LYS A 322 -7.09 19.10 9.45
N ASN A 323 -8.12 19.87 9.78
CA ASN A 323 -8.46 20.18 11.17
C ASN A 323 -9.42 19.14 11.77
N ALA A 324 -9.72 18.07 11.02
CA ALA A 324 -10.56 16.96 11.46
C ALA A 324 -11.92 17.41 12.02
N THR A 325 -12.52 18.40 11.36
CA THR A 325 -13.84 18.97 11.73
C THR A 325 -15.00 18.34 10.97
N ASP A 326 -14.71 17.45 10.01
CA ASP A 326 -15.68 16.63 9.29
C ASP A 326 -15.22 15.17 9.15
N PRO A 327 -14.88 14.48 10.27
CA PRO A 327 -14.26 13.15 10.21
C PRO A 327 -15.17 12.06 9.63
N LEU A 328 -16.47 12.32 9.47
CA LEU A 328 -17.46 11.38 8.91
C LEU A 328 -17.95 11.80 7.51
N GLY A 329 -17.40 12.87 6.93
CA GLY A 329 -17.74 13.31 5.57
C GLY A 329 -19.15 13.89 5.42
N VAL A 330 -19.76 14.38 6.50
CA VAL A 330 -21.10 14.99 6.49
C VAL A 330 -21.10 16.28 5.69
N ARG A 331 -20.09 17.14 5.90
CA ARG A 331 -19.94 18.38 5.13
C ARG A 331 -19.55 18.08 3.69
N PHE A 332 -18.75 17.03 3.47
CA PHE A 332 -18.44 16.59 2.11
C PHE A 332 -19.69 16.12 1.35
N ARG A 333 -20.56 15.32 1.97
CA ARG A 333 -21.89 14.99 1.41
C ARG A 333 -22.67 16.25 1.08
N ASP A 334 -22.78 17.18 2.02
CA ASP A 334 -23.61 18.37 1.85
C ASP A 334 -23.07 19.26 0.72
N LEU A 335 -21.75 19.32 0.55
CA LEU A 335 -21.09 19.92 -0.60
C LEU A 335 -21.48 19.22 -1.92
N LEU A 336 -21.40 17.90 -1.99
CA LEU A 336 -21.81 17.15 -3.19
C LEU A 336 -23.28 17.39 -3.55
N LYS A 337 -24.17 17.49 -2.55
CA LYS A 337 -25.58 17.81 -2.74
C LYS A 337 -25.79 19.25 -3.23
N ALA A 338 -25.05 20.21 -2.68
CA ALA A 338 -25.11 21.61 -3.10
C ALA A 338 -24.67 21.78 -4.58
N HIS A 339 -23.69 20.98 -5.01
CA HIS A 339 -23.18 20.97 -6.39
C HIS A 339 -23.87 19.97 -7.31
N ALA A 340 -25.06 19.47 -6.98
CA ALA A 340 -25.75 18.44 -7.78
C ALA A 340 -25.92 18.81 -9.27
N ARG A 341 -26.03 20.11 -9.59
CA ARG A 341 -26.13 20.64 -10.96
C ARG A 341 -24.79 20.70 -11.70
N ASP A 342 -23.68 20.71 -10.98
CA ASP A 342 -22.32 20.76 -11.54
C ASP A 342 -21.74 19.35 -11.76
N LEU A 343 -22.40 18.31 -11.23
CA LEU A 343 -22.00 16.93 -11.36
C LEU A 343 -22.07 16.45 -12.82
N ARG A 344 -20.97 15.87 -13.29
CA ARG A 344 -20.86 15.29 -14.63
C ARG A 344 -21.32 13.83 -14.62
N PRO A 345 -21.97 13.35 -15.70
CA PRO A 345 -22.33 11.94 -15.82
C PRO A 345 -21.07 11.08 -15.96
N VAL A 346 -21.03 10.00 -15.20
CA VAL A 346 -20.10 8.87 -15.34
C VAL A 346 -20.91 7.58 -15.30
N THR A 347 -20.32 6.47 -15.70
CA THR A 347 -20.96 5.17 -15.70
C THR A 347 -20.95 4.62 -14.27
N PRO A 348 -22.12 4.23 -13.72
CA PRO A 348 -22.19 3.53 -12.43
C PRO A 348 -21.36 2.24 -12.46
N ASP A 349 -20.71 1.92 -11.34
CA ASP A 349 -19.92 0.69 -11.19
C ASP A 349 -19.94 0.26 -9.72
N GLU A 350 -20.59 -0.87 -9.44
CA GLU A 350 -20.72 -1.40 -8.08
C GLU A 350 -19.37 -1.83 -7.48
N ARG A 351 -18.36 -2.11 -8.31
CA ARG A 351 -17.01 -2.45 -7.86
C ARG A 351 -16.29 -1.27 -7.19
N ARG A 352 -16.80 -0.05 -7.33
CA ARG A 352 -16.29 1.14 -6.62
C ARG A 352 -16.77 1.21 -5.17
N ALA A 353 -17.59 0.28 -4.71
CA ALA A 353 -18.09 0.32 -3.35
C ALA A 353 -16.93 0.30 -2.34
N PRO A 354 -17.01 1.12 -1.27
CA PRO A 354 -16.08 1.01 -0.17
C PRO A 354 -16.23 -0.33 0.53
N TYR A 355 -15.12 -0.93 0.94
CA TYR A 355 -15.11 -2.19 1.68
C TYR A 355 -14.86 -1.98 3.18
N THR A 356 -15.40 -2.90 3.98
CA THR A 356 -15.22 -2.93 5.43
C THR A 356 -13.92 -3.64 5.83
N ALA A 357 -13.47 -3.43 7.07
CA ALA A 357 -12.35 -4.18 7.67
C ALA A 357 -12.50 -5.71 7.53
N LYS A 358 -13.72 -6.23 7.68
CA LYS A 358 -14.00 -7.68 7.51
C LYS A 358 -13.89 -8.13 6.06
N GLU A 359 -14.33 -7.30 5.11
CA GLU A 359 -14.19 -7.61 3.68
C GLU A 359 -12.74 -7.55 3.23
N TYR A 360 -11.94 -6.61 3.74
CA TYR A 360 -10.49 -6.56 3.52
C TYR A 360 -9.81 -7.86 3.96
N VAL A 361 -10.06 -8.31 5.21
CA VAL A 361 -9.50 -9.57 5.73
C VAL A 361 -10.00 -10.76 4.92
N ARG A 362 -11.29 -10.80 4.56
CA ARG A 362 -11.86 -11.87 3.73
C ARG A 362 -11.20 -11.95 2.36
N ALA A 363 -10.94 -10.82 1.72
CA ALA A 363 -10.28 -10.77 0.41
C ALA A 363 -8.85 -11.32 0.49
N HIS A 364 -8.10 -11.02 1.55
CA HIS A 364 -6.75 -11.58 1.76
C HIS A 364 -6.77 -13.10 2.00
N LEU A 365 -7.86 -13.64 2.56
CA LEU A 365 -8.04 -15.07 2.81
C LEU A 365 -8.50 -15.84 1.58
N ASP A 366 -8.84 -15.16 0.48
CA ASP A 366 -9.28 -15.82 -0.75
C ASP A 366 -8.10 -16.59 -1.38
N PRO A 367 -8.21 -17.92 -1.56
CA PRO A 367 -7.15 -18.72 -2.19
C PRO A 367 -6.78 -18.26 -3.60
N ALA A 368 -7.63 -17.52 -4.30
CA ALA A 368 -7.32 -16.92 -5.60
C ALA A 368 -6.13 -15.95 -5.54
N TYR A 369 -5.90 -15.33 -4.38
CA TYR A 369 -4.78 -14.41 -4.14
C TYR A 369 -3.68 -15.03 -3.30
N ALA A 370 -3.68 -16.34 -3.07
CA ALA A 370 -2.68 -16.97 -2.21
C ALA A 370 -1.24 -16.72 -2.69
N GLY A 371 -1.00 -16.66 -4.01
CA GLY A 371 0.36 -16.54 -4.56
C GLY A 371 1.29 -17.62 -3.98
N LEU A 372 2.47 -17.22 -3.49
CA LEU A 372 3.37 -18.09 -2.73
C LEU A 372 3.07 -18.15 -1.22
N GLY A 373 2.00 -17.51 -0.79
CA GLY A 373 1.48 -17.51 0.57
C GLY A 373 2.18 -16.52 1.51
N PRO A 374 1.95 -16.68 2.83
CA PRO A 374 0.91 -17.56 3.39
C PRO A 374 -0.49 -17.09 2.96
N VAL A 375 -1.47 -18.02 2.89
CA VAL A 375 -2.87 -17.63 2.69
C VAL A 375 -3.27 -16.64 3.78
N GLY A 376 -3.96 -15.55 3.42
CA GLY A 376 -4.29 -14.47 4.34
C GLY A 376 -3.20 -13.41 4.48
N HIS A 377 -1.98 -13.65 4.00
CA HIS A 377 -0.87 -12.68 4.00
C HIS A 377 -0.65 -12.03 5.37
N GLY A 378 -0.70 -12.87 6.41
CA GLY A 378 -0.61 -12.49 7.82
C GLY A 378 -1.96 -12.54 8.55
N TYR A 379 -3.07 -12.27 7.87
CA TYR A 379 -4.40 -12.41 8.43
C TYR A 379 -4.86 -13.88 8.49
N SER A 380 -5.82 -14.15 9.36
CA SER A 380 -6.39 -15.48 9.59
C SER A 380 -7.92 -15.44 9.68
N THR A 381 -8.57 -16.60 9.62
CA THR A 381 -9.99 -16.72 9.96
C THR A 381 -10.28 -16.23 11.38
N ALA A 382 -9.36 -16.40 12.32
CA ALA A 382 -9.52 -15.88 13.68
C ALA A 382 -9.48 -14.33 13.71
N ASN A 383 -8.74 -13.67 12.81
CA ASN A 383 -8.78 -12.22 12.64
C ASN A 383 -10.15 -11.78 12.10
N LEU A 384 -10.67 -12.53 11.13
CA LEU A 384 -12.00 -12.28 10.55
C LEU A 384 -13.12 -12.40 11.61
N GLU A 385 -13.06 -13.44 12.44
CA GLU A 385 -14.01 -13.69 13.53
C GLU A 385 -13.92 -12.61 14.62
N ALA A 386 -12.70 -12.25 15.03
CA ALA A 386 -12.47 -11.24 16.06
C ALA A 386 -12.68 -9.79 15.55
N GLY A 387 -12.74 -9.58 14.24
CA GLY A 387 -12.78 -8.25 13.62
C GLY A 387 -11.51 -7.45 13.88
N THR A 388 -10.33 -8.06 13.72
CA THR A 388 -9.02 -7.42 13.94
C THR A 388 -8.15 -7.48 12.70
N GLN A 389 -7.29 -6.47 12.50
CA GLN A 389 -6.34 -6.38 11.39
C GLN A 389 -4.87 -6.28 11.86
N TYR A 390 -4.57 -6.87 13.02
CA TYR A 390 -3.22 -6.96 13.58
C TYR A 390 -2.88 -8.42 13.93
N TYR A 391 -1.61 -8.78 13.83
CA TYR A 391 -1.12 -10.16 13.99
C TYR A 391 0.39 -10.19 14.27
N SER A 392 0.89 -11.34 14.70
CA SER A 392 2.32 -11.63 14.77
C SER A 392 2.66 -12.88 13.96
N PHE A 393 3.90 -12.96 13.49
CA PHE A 393 4.37 -14.07 12.65
C PHE A 393 5.87 -14.31 12.86
N ARG A 394 6.33 -15.53 12.60
CA ARG A 394 7.74 -15.91 12.69
C ARG A 394 8.47 -15.51 11.41
N ILE A 395 9.47 -14.63 11.53
CA ILE A 395 10.33 -14.22 10.40
C ILE A 395 11.48 -15.22 10.20
N ALA A 396 12.14 -15.59 11.30
CA ALA A 396 13.23 -16.56 11.39
C ALA A 396 13.24 -17.15 12.81
N ASP A 397 13.99 -18.23 13.07
CA ASP A 397 13.97 -18.93 14.36
C ASP A 397 14.15 -18.00 15.58
N ASP A 398 14.93 -16.94 15.46
CA ASP A 398 15.20 -15.95 16.50
C ASP A 398 14.58 -14.56 16.21
N VAL A 399 13.73 -14.43 15.18
CA VAL A 399 13.10 -13.15 14.79
C VAL A 399 11.58 -13.27 14.68
N ILE A 400 10.86 -12.41 15.40
CA ILE A 400 9.39 -12.26 15.34
C ILE A 400 9.01 -10.95 14.62
N GLY A 401 8.03 -11.03 13.73
CA GLY A 401 7.35 -9.88 13.14
C GLY A 401 6.03 -9.59 13.86
N ILE A 402 5.72 -8.32 14.08
CA ILE A 402 4.48 -7.86 14.71
C ILE A 402 3.86 -6.77 13.84
N SER A 403 2.71 -7.04 13.22
CA SER A 403 1.96 -6.08 12.40
C SER A 403 0.84 -5.45 13.22
N LEU A 404 0.80 -4.12 13.26
CA LEU A 404 -0.16 -3.30 13.99
C LEU A 404 -1.17 -2.66 13.04
N ASP A 405 -2.42 -2.62 13.47
CA ASP A 405 -3.45 -1.77 12.87
C ASP A 405 -3.48 -0.45 13.64
N THR A 406 -2.87 0.58 13.05
CA THR A 406 -2.81 1.93 13.62
C THR A 406 -3.90 2.85 13.06
N THR A 407 -4.86 2.31 12.30
CA THR A 407 -5.96 3.09 11.74
C THR A 407 -6.99 3.48 12.81
N ASP A 408 -7.67 4.61 12.61
CA ASP A 408 -8.72 5.07 13.52
C ASP A 408 -10.09 5.05 12.83
N PRO A 409 -11.00 4.13 13.23
CA PRO A 409 -12.34 4.05 12.68
C PRO A 409 -13.20 5.31 12.91
N GLY A 410 -12.79 6.19 13.82
CA GLY A 410 -13.39 7.50 14.05
C GLY A 410 -13.15 8.51 12.91
N GLY A 411 -12.38 8.14 11.89
CA GLY A 411 -12.01 8.99 10.76
C GLY A 411 -10.78 9.85 11.05
N HIS A 412 -10.39 10.67 10.06
CA HIS A 412 -9.12 11.39 9.91
C HIS A 412 -7.94 10.50 9.49
N TYR A 413 -6.94 11.10 8.85
CA TYR A 413 -5.76 10.39 8.33
C TYR A 413 -4.70 10.09 9.40
N ALA A 414 -4.82 10.63 10.62
CA ALA A 414 -3.89 10.33 11.69
C ALA A 414 -4.32 9.09 12.48
N GLY A 415 -3.34 8.35 12.99
CA GLY A 415 -3.56 7.04 13.62
C GLY A 415 -3.64 7.05 15.15
N SER A 416 -3.90 5.87 15.72
CA SER A 416 -3.81 5.56 17.15
C SER A 416 -3.97 4.05 17.38
N LEU A 417 -3.82 3.57 18.61
CA LEU A 417 -4.16 2.19 19.00
C LEU A 417 -5.29 2.14 20.02
N GLY A 418 -6.22 1.19 19.84
CA GLY A 418 -7.13 0.80 20.92
C GLY A 418 -6.38 0.13 22.08
N ALA A 419 -6.81 0.38 23.31
CA ALA A 419 -6.18 -0.14 24.53
C ALA A 419 -6.02 -1.68 24.54
N GLY A 420 -6.94 -2.42 23.93
CA GLY A 420 -6.85 -3.87 23.75
C GLY A 420 -5.67 -4.30 22.89
N GLN A 421 -5.44 -3.60 21.76
CA GLN A 421 -4.31 -3.86 20.87
C GLN A 421 -2.98 -3.48 21.53
N LEU A 422 -2.91 -2.35 22.24
CA LEU A 422 -1.70 -1.95 22.97
C LEU A 422 -1.31 -2.98 24.04
N ARG A 423 -2.28 -3.47 24.81
CA ARG A 423 -2.04 -4.58 25.77
C ARG A 423 -1.63 -5.87 25.07
N TRP A 424 -2.17 -6.16 23.89
CA TRP A 424 -1.77 -7.33 23.10
C TRP A 424 -0.33 -7.21 22.62
N LEU A 425 0.10 -6.04 22.14
CA LEU A 425 1.47 -5.76 21.75
C LEU A 425 2.44 -6.01 22.91
N GLU A 426 2.16 -5.43 24.08
CA GLU A 426 2.99 -5.62 25.28
C GLU A 426 3.08 -7.10 25.68
N ARG A 427 1.96 -7.84 25.67
CA ARG A 427 1.98 -9.28 25.97
C ARG A 427 2.79 -10.07 24.94
N THR A 428 2.66 -9.75 23.66
CA THR A 428 3.37 -10.43 22.58
C THR A 428 4.88 -10.23 22.70
N LEU A 429 5.33 -9.00 22.97
CA LEU A 429 6.74 -8.70 23.19
C LEU A 429 7.31 -9.42 24.42
N ARG A 430 6.54 -9.52 25.52
CA ARG A 430 6.95 -10.30 26.70
C ARG A 430 7.05 -11.80 26.42
N GLN A 431 6.11 -12.36 25.66
CA GLN A 431 6.10 -13.78 25.31
C GLN A 431 7.27 -14.18 24.41
N HIS A 432 7.76 -13.24 23.60
CA HIS A 432 8.90 -13.44 22.69
C HIS A 432 10.15 -12.69 23.16
N ALA A 433 10.35 -12.56 24.48
CA ALA A 433 11.50 -11.84 25.03
C ALA A 433 12.86 -12.41 24.58
N ASP A 434 12.92 -13.70 24.26
CA ASP A 434 14.13 -14.39 23.77
C ASP A 434 14.32 -14.29 22.24
N SER A 435 13.39 -13.64 21.52
CA SER A 435 13.47 -13.42 20.07
C SER A 435 13.56 -11.93 19.75
N HIS A 436 14.34 -11.57 18.74
CA HIS A 436 14.39 -10.23 18.18
C HIS A 436 13.04 -9.85 17.54
N ALA A 437 12.52 -8.67 17.86
CA ALA A 437 11.24 -8.19 17.38
C ALA A 437 11.40 -7.07 16.35
N VAL A 438 10.69 -7.21 15.24
CA VAL A 438 10.46 -6.16 14.25
C VAL A 438 8.98 -5.81 14.24
N VAL A 439 8.67 -4.55 14.50
CA VAL A 439 7.30 -4.05 14.55
C VAL A 439 6.99 -3.33 13.24
N PHE A 440 5.80 -3.56 12.70
CA PHE A 440 5.29 -2.95 11.47
C PHE A 440 4.00 -2.20 11.76
N SER A 441 3.86 -1.02 11.20
CA SER A 441 2.61 -0.25 11.22
C SER A 441 2.52 0.62 9.98
N HIS A 442 1.35 1.18 9.71
CA HIS A 442 1.24 2.23 8.71
C HIS A 442 1.74 3.57 9.25
N HIS A 443 1.10 4.09 10.30
CA HIS A 443 1.46 5.36 10.92
C HIS A 443 2.79 5.31 11.70
N THR A 444 3.44 6.46 11.80
CA THR A 444 4.67 6.71 12.56
C THR A 444 4.36 7.10 14.01
N SER A 445 5.38 7.12 14.87
CA SER A 445 5.27 7.65 16.24
C SER A 445 4.76 9.10 16.30
N LYS A 446 5.03 9.91 15.27
CA LYS A 446 4.64 11.33 15.22
C LYS A 446 3.27 11.57 14.58
N THR A 447 2.76 10.60 13.80
CA THR A 447 1.47 10.71 13.10
C THR A 447 0.35 9.94 13.77
N MET A 448 0.65 9.27 14.87
CA MET A 448 -0.36 8.70 15.76
C MET A 448 -0.77 9.72 16.83
N ASN A 449 -1.68 10.63 16.50
CA ASN A 449 -2.19 11.65 17.42
C ASN A 449 -3.72 11.75 17.45
N ASN A 450 -4.41 10.80 16.82
CA ASN A 450 -5.85 10.78 16.73
C ASN A 450 -6.46 9.97 17.86
N THR A 451 -6.80 10.62 18.97
CA THR A 451 -7.36 9.93 20.16
C THR A 451 -8.88 9.96 20.21
N ARG A 452 -9.54 10.12 19.05
CA ARG A 452 -11.01 10.12 18.95
C ARG A 452 -11.57 8.76 19.35
N PRO A 453 -12.73 8.69 20.03
CA PRO A 453 -13.35 7.42 20.32
C PRO A 453 -13.64 6.63 19.05
N ASP A 454 -13.28 5.35 19.04
CA ASP A 454 -13.73 4.40 18.02
C ASP A 454 -15.27 4.29 18.09
N PRO A 455 -16.02 4.58 17.01
CA PRO A 455 -17.47 4.51 17.01
C PRO A 455 -18.03 3.13 17.40
N ALA A 456 -17.31 2.05 17.07
CA ALA A 456 -17.70 0.69 17.43
C ALA A 456 -17.31 0.33 18.88
N ARG A 457 -16.39 1.08 19.49
CA ARG A 457 -15.88 0.87 20.84
C ARG A 457 -15.68 2.19 21.59
N PRO A 458 -16.77 2.95 21.84
CA PRO A 458 -16.67 4.34 22.31
C PRO A 458 -16.05 4.51 23.70
N ASN A 459 -16.04 3.44 24.51
CA ASN A 459 -15.45 3.44 25.85
C ASN A 459 -14.01 2.89 25.87
N GLU A 460 -13.49 2.41 24.74
CA GLU A 460 -12.10 1.97 24.64
C GLU A 460 -11.18 3.18 24.46
N ARG A 461 -10.25 3.39 25.40
CA ARG A 461 -9.23 4.42 25.26
C ARG A 461 -8.40 4.21 23.99
N ARG A 462 -8.17 5.30 23.25
CA ARG A 462 -7.18 5.38 22.18
C ARG A 462 -5.84 5.89 22.70
N HIS A 463 -4.77 5.32 22.18
CA HIS A 463 -3.38 5.58 22.56
C HIS A 463 -2.62 6.17 21.39
N ASP A 464 -1.83 7.21 21.68
CA ASP A 464 -1.03 7.93 20.69
C ASP A 464 0.33 7.23 20.45
N GLY A 465 1.16 7.81 19.59
CA GLY A 465 2.47 7.27 19.30
C GLY A 465 3.44 7.31 20.49
N ALA A 466 3.26 8.22 21.44
CA ALA A 466 4.09 8.28 22.65
C ALA A 466 3.80 7.09 23.58
N ASP A 467 2.53 6.70 23.70
CA ASP A 467 2.12 5.48 24.42
C ASP A 467 2.73 4.22 23.77
N VAL A 468 2.81 4.16 22.42
CA VAL A 468 3.46 3.04 21.71
C VAL A 468 4.97 3.03 21.92
N LEU A 469 5.64 4.18 21.78
CA LEU A 469 7.07 4.32 22.07
C LEU A 469 7.40 3.87 23.49
N ALA A 470 6.56 4.20 24.47
CA ALA A 470 6.73 3.79 25.86
C ALA A 470 6.64 2.27 26.04
N VAL A 471 5.78 1.58 25.30
CA VAL A 471 5.74 0.11 25.29
C VAL A 471 6.99 -0.45 24.63
N LEU A 472 7.33 -0.04 23.40
CA LEU A 472 8.48 -0.58 22.67
C LEU A 472 9.80 -0.36 23.43
N GLY A 473 10.01 0.83 23.99
CA GLY A 473 11.21 1.19 24.76
C GLY A 473 11.37 0.47 26.10
N ARG A 474 10.38 -0.34 26.54
CA ARG A 474 10.53 -1.22 27.71
C ARG A 474 11.12 -2.58 27.36
N HIS A 475 11.20 -2.93 26.07
CA HIS A 475 11.54 -4.26 25.58
C HIS A 475 12.91 -4.24 24.89
N ARG A 476 13.90 -4.94 25.46
CA ARG A 476 15.27 -5.04 24.92
C ARG A 476 15.35 -5.77 23.58
N ASN A 477 14.35 -6.59 23.29
CA ASN A 477 14.33 -7.42 22.10
C ASN A 477 13.77 -6.70 20.87
N VAL A 478 13.21 -5.48 20.99
CA VAL A 478 12.76 -4.68 19.85
C VAL A 478 13.97 -4.09 19.14
N LEU A 479 14.13 -4.40 17.85
CA LEU A 479 15.23 -3.89 17.03
C LEU A 479 14.81 -2.73 16.13
N ALA A 480 13.63 -2.85 15.53
CA ALA A 480 13.12 -1.89 14.56
C ALA A 480 11.60 -1.76 14.62
N TRP A 481 11.13 -0.55 14.36
CA TRP A 481 9.75 -0.20 14.04
C TRP A 481 9.70 0.37 12.62
N ILE A 482 9.13 -0.38 11.68
CA ILE A 482 9.11 -0.07 10.25
C ILE A 482 7.72 0.40 9.84
N ASN A 483 7.64 1.54 9.16
CA ASN A 483 6.36 2.17 8.82
C ASN A 483 6.39 2.97 7.49
N GLY A 484 5.23 3.53 7.15
CA GLY A 484 4.97 4.33 5.93
C GLY A 484 4.34 5.69 6.26
N HIS A 485 3.24 6.03 5.58
CA HIS A 485 2.32 7.15 5.86
C HIS A 485 2.85 8.56 5.58
N ILE A 486 4.10 8.86 5.90
CA ILE A 486 4.67 10.22 5.73
C ILE A 486 5.26 10.46 4.33
N HIS A 487 5.20 9.45 3.46
CA HIS A 487 5.68 9.45 2.08
C HIS A 487 7.17 9.84 1.93
N ARG A 488 7.96 9.73 2.99
CA ARG A 488 9.36 10.17 3.06
C ARG A 488 10.23 9.10 3.70
N ASN A 489 11.46 8.96 3.18
CA ASN A 489 12.50 8.23 3.91
C ASN A 489 12.97 9.03 5.13
N GLU A 490 12.73 8.50 6.33
CA GLU A 490 13.19 9.08 7.60
C GLU A 490 13.59 7.93 8.54
N ILE A 491 14.78 7.99 9.12
CA ILE A 491 15.24 7.01 10.10
C ILE A 491 15.52 7.72 11.43
N THR A 492 14.73 7.40 12.45
CA THR A 492 14.80 8.00 13.79
C THR A 492 15.39 7.00 14.80
N PRO A 493 16.50 7.33 15.48
CA PRO A 493 16.99 6.55 16.61
C PRO A 493 16.14 6.77 17.85
N HIS A 494 15.71 5.70 18.51
CA HIS A 494 15.07 5.75 19.83
C HIS A 494 16.02 5.17 20.87
N PRO A 495 16.81 6.01 21.58
CA PRO A 495 17.76 5.53 22.57
C PRO A 495 17.06 5.09 23.86
N GLY A 496 17.53 3.99 24.45
CA GLY A 496 17.07 3.48 25.72
C GLY A 496 18.20 2.88 26.56
N GLU A 497 18.01 2.84 27.88
CA GLU A 497 18.99 2.26 28.80
C GLU A 497 18.99 0.73 28.78
N GLY A 498 20.15 0.14 29.06
CA GLY A 498 20.28 -1.32 29.17
C GLY A 498 19.93 -2.06 27.88
N GLY A 499 20.26 -1.51 26.71
CA GLY A 499 20.01 -2.17 25.42
C GLY A 499 18.57 -2.09 24.93
N ARG A 500 17.73 -1.20 25.49
CA ARG A 500 16.33 -0.97 25.05
C ARG A 500 16.22 0.07 23.94
N SER A 501 17.24 0.19 23.11
CA SER A 501 17.25 1.11 21.98
C SER A 501 16.73 0.40 20.72
N PHE A 502 16.03 1.12 19.85
CA PHE A 502 15.56 0.59 18.57
C PHE A 502 15.51 1.68 17.50
N TRP A 503 15.40 1.28 16.24
CA TRP A 503 15.28 2.19 15.10
C TRP A 503 13.84 2.31 14.62
N GLU A 504 13.32 3.53 14.44
CA GLU A 504 12.11 3.77 13.67
C GLU A 504 12.50 4.11 12.22
N ILE A 505 11.94 3.38 11.25
CA ILE A 505 12.34 3.40 9.84
C ILE A 505 11.10 3.66 8.97
N SER A 506 10.97 4.87 8.46
CA SER A 506 9.95 5.24 7.48
C SER A 506 10.50 5.15 6.05
N THR A 507 9.66 4.69 5.13
CA THR A 507 10.00 4.56 3.71
C THR A 507 9.12 5.48 2.87
N ALA A 508 9.69 6.07 1.82
CA ALA A 508 8.97 6.92 0.89
C ALA A 508 7.85 6.14 0.17
N SER A 509 6.79 6.85 -0.22
CA SER A 509 5.66 6.21 -0.91
C SER A 509 6.03 5.81 -2.34
N HIS A 510 5.20 4.97 -2.95
CA HIS A 510 5.31 4.66 -4.38
C HIS A 510 4.50 5.60 -5.26
N VAL A 511 3.62 6.42 -4.66
CA VAL A 511 2.77 7.36 -5.39
C VAL A 511 3.48 8.68 -5.73
N ASP A 512 4.45 9.08 -4.90
CA ASP A 512 5.25 10.30 -5.09
C ASP A 512 6.69 9.95 -5.47
N PHE A 513 7.32 10.79 -6.31
CA PHE A 513 8.74 10.64 -6.61
C PHE A 513 9.57 10.76 -5.31
N PRO A 514 10.57 9.88 -5.06
CA PRO A 514 11.23 8.95 -5.98
C PRO A 514 10.66 7.53 -6.12
N GLN A 515 9.54 7.18 -5.47
CA GLN A 515 8.90 5.86 -5.60
C GLN A 515 9.82 4.69 -5.17
N LEU A 516 10.15 4.65 -3.88
CA LEU A 516 11.18 3.75 -3.35
C LEU A 516 10.60 2.66 -2.45
N ALA A 517 11.05 1.42 -2.68
CA ALA A 517 10.97 0.32 -1.73
C ALA A 517 12.29 0.18 -0.95
N ARG A 518 12.27 -0.61 0.14
CA ARG A 518 13.43 -0.78 1.01
C ARG A 518 13.68 -2.26 1.30
N ILE A 519 14.88 -2.74 1.03
CA ILE A 519 15.38 -4.04 1.53
C ILE A 519 15.88 -3.82 2.95
N VAL A 520 15.48 -4.70 3.88
CA VAL A 520 15.93 -4.69 5.27
C VAL A 520 16.64 -6.00 5.58
N GLU A 521 17.81 -5.92 6.21
CA GLU A 521 18.62 -7.10 6.59
C GLU A 521 19.03 -6.97 8.06
N LEU A 522 18.78 -8.00 8.85
CA LEU A 522 19.18 -8.10 10.25
C LEU A 522 20.41 -8.98 10.36
N THR A 523 21.43 -8.54 11.10
CA THR A 523 22.64 -9.33 11.32
C THR A 523 23.11 -9.30 12.77
N ASP A 524 23.57 -10.44 13.27
CA ASP A 524 24.38 -10.50 14.48
C ASP A 524 25.86 -10.30 14.12
N ASN A 525 26.47 -9.22 14.59
CA ASN A 525 27.87 -8.89 14.31
C ASN A 525 28.88 -9.76 15.08
N LYS A 526 28.41 -10.65 15.98
CA LYS A 526 29.24 -11.54 16.81
C LYS A 526 30.24 -10.79 17.70
N ASP A 527 29.89 -9.59 18.13
CA ASP A 527 30.68 -8.75 19.05
C ASP A 527 29.82 -8.03 20.09
N GLY A 528 28.61 -8.51 20.32
CA GLY A 528 27.64 -7.84 21.20
C GLY A 528 26.96 -6.64 20.56
N THR A 529 27.04 -6.48 19.23
CA THR A 529 26.21 -5.55 18.46
C THR A 529 25.39 -6.29 17.41
N LEU A 530 24.30 -5.65 16.98
CA LEU A 530 23.50 -6.04 15.82
C LEU A 530 23.57 -4.93 14.77
N SER A 531 23.35 -5.27 13.51
CA SER A 531 23.14 -4.29 12.44
C SER A 531 21.78 -4.51 11.78
N VAL A 532 21.07 -3.42 11.51
CA VAL A 532 19.92 -3.35 10.61
C VAL A 532 20.38 -2.64 9.34
N PHE A 533 20.58 -3.37 8.26
CA PHE A 533 20.86 -2.78 6.96
C PHE A 533 19.57 -2.31 6.32
N THR A 534 19.63 -1.16 5.67
CA THR A 534 18.58 -0.72 4.77
C THR A 534 19.18 -0.41 3.41
N THR A 535 18.52 -0.84 2.33
CA THR A 535 18.96 -0.56 0.96
C THR A 535 17.75 -0.26 0.08
N MET A 536 17.72 0.91 -0.55
CA MET A 536 16.60 1.37 -1.37
C MET A 536 16.60 0.73 -2.75
N VAL A 537 15.40 0.59 -3.28
CA VAL A 537 15.10 -0.05 -4.56
C VAL A 537 14.07 0.79 -5.32
N GLU A 538 14.34 1.05 -6.61
CA GLU A 538 13.38 1.64 -7.55
C GLU A 538 12.78 0.54 -8.44
N SER A 539 11.61 0.76 -9.04
CA SER A 539 11.00 -0.20 -9.96
C SER A 539 11.90 -0.61 -11.15
N ALA A 540 11.60 -1.72 -11.82
CA ALA A 540 12.38 -2.26 -12.92
C ALA A 540 12.33 -1.39 -14.20
N ALA A 541 11.38 -0.46 -14.26
CA ALA A 541 11.20 0.43 -15.40
C ALA A 541 12.47 1.23 -15.69
N PRO A 542 12.86 1.37 -16.97
CA PRO A 542 13.98 2.21 -17.38
C PRO A 542 13.90 3.62 -16.78
N HIS A 543 15.04 4.23 -16.46
CA HIS A 543 15.06 5.61 -15.97
C HIS A 543 14.66 6.63 -17.06
N ARG A 544 14.93 6.31 -18.33
CA ARG A 544 14.56 7.15 -19.47
C ARG A 544 13.19 6.73 -20.00
N THR A 545 12.36 7.72 -20.29
CA THR A 545 11.06 7.51 -20.94
C THR A 545 11.20 7.60 -22.47
N ASP A 546 10.41 6.84 -23.22
CA ASP A 546 10.07 7.10 -24.62
C ASP A 546 8.56 7.40 -24.69
N PHE A 547 8.17 8.58 -25.17
CA PHE A 547 6.76 9.00 -25.21
C PHE A 547 5.94 8.26 -26.25
N THR A 548 6.58 7.53 -27.16
CA THR A 548 5.91 6.66 -28.13
C THR A 548 5.74 5.23 -27.60
N ASP A 549 6.47 4.86 -26.56
CA ASP A 549 6.35 3.56 -25.90
C ASP A 549 5.19 3.58 -24.89
N LEU A 550 4.01 3.26 -25.40
CA LEU A 550 2.83 3.04 -24.58
C LEU A 550 2.71 1.58 -24.11
N SER A 551 3.79 0.79 -24.05
CA SER A 551 3.79 -0.56 -23.44
C SER A 551 3.66 -0.51 -21.91
N GLN A 552 3.45 -1.65 -21.24
CA GLN A 552 3.43 -1.71 -19.77
C GLN A 552 4.71 -1.12 -19.16
N THR A 553 5.88 -1.47 -19.72
CA THR A 553 7.18 -0.97 -19.26
C THR A 553 7.36 0.52 -19.56
N GLY A 554 6.96 0.98 -20.75
CA GLY A 554 7.01 2.39 -21.11
C GLY A 554 6.13 3.26 -20.22
N LEU A 555 4.92 2.81 -19.90
CA LEU A 555 4.01 3.47 -18.96
C LEU A 555 4.54 3.47 -17.53
N ALA A 556 5.21 2.40 -17.08
CA ALA A 556 5.86 2.38 -15.76
C ALA A 556 7.07 3.35 -15.68
N ALA A 557 7.81 3.56 -16.78
CA ALA A 557 8.86 4.58 -16.85
C ALA A 557 8.25 6.00 -16.83
N LEU A 558 7.18 6.21 -17.60
CA LEU A 558 6.44 7.45 -17.64
C LEU A 558 5.82 7.81 -16.27
N TYR A 559 5.34 6.82 -15.50
CA TYR A 559 4.86 7.02 -14.13
C TYR A 559 5.88 7.75 -13.24
N ARG A 560 7.15 7.32 -13.30
CA ARG A 560 8.26 7.94 -12.55
C ARG A 560 8.57 9.34 -13.05
N GLU A 561 8.59 9.55 -14.37
CA GLU A 561 8.89 10.88 -14.94
C GLU A 561 7.76 11.88 -14.70
N LEU A 562 6.49 11.46 -14.79
CA LEU A 562 5.34 12.31 -14.47
C LEU A 562 5.30 12.64 -12.98
N SER A 563 5.61 11.70 -12.09
CA SER A 563 5.64 11.97 -10.65
C SER A 563 6.74 12.95 -10.26
N PHE A 564 7.90 12.87 -10.91
CA PHE A 564 8.98 13.85 -10.73
C PHE A 564 8.58 15.26 -11.15
N ASN A 565 7.82 15.37 -12.25
CA ASN A 565 7.41 16.66 -12.81
C ASN A 565 6.06 17.14 -12.30
N ALA A 566 5.39 16.37 -11.43
CA ALA A 566 4.06 16.71 -10.95
C ALA A 566 4.09 18.14 -10.35
N PRO A 567 3.14 19.00 -10.70
CA PRO A 567 3.00 20.31 -10.09
C PRO A 567 3.04 20.25 -8.55
N GLY A 568 3.97 20.97 -7.93
CA GLY A 568 4.16 20.95 -6.47
C GLY A 568 4.93 19.73 -5.96
N ALA A 569 5.45 18.85 -6.83
CA ALA A 569 6.24 17.70 -6.42
C ALA A 569 7.36 18.11 -5.47
N ARG A 570 7.44 17.39 -4.35
CA ARG A 570 8.45 17.61 -3.33
C ARG A 570 9.75 16.90 -3.71
N THR A 571 10.87 17.59 -3.54
CA THR A 571 12.19 17.08 -3.90
C THR A 571 12.96 16.47 -2.73
N ASP A 572 12.39 16.52 -1.52
CA ASP A 572 13.00 16.08 -0.26
C ASP A 572 12.48 14.73 0.25
N LEU A 573 11.53 14.09 -0.45
CA LEU A 573 10.92 12.82 -0.06
C LEU A 573 11.91 11.64 -0.06
N ALA A 574 12.99 11.74 -0.84
CA ALA A 574 14.08 10.77 -0.81
C ALA A 574 14.80 10.68 0.54
N GLY A 575 14.59 11.62 1.46
CA GLY A 575 15.30 11.72 2.73
C GLY A 575 16.77 12.14 2.55
N THR A 576 17.51 12.20 3.65
CA THR A 576 18.96 12.49 3.63
C THR A 576 19.77 11.24 3.29
N THR A 577 21.09 11.38 3.13
CA THR A 577 21.98 10.20 3.00
C THR A 577 21.90 9.26 4.21
N ARG A 578 21.48 9.75 5.39
CA ARG A 578 21.31 8.97 6.62
C ARG A 578 19.95 8.26 6.72
N ASP A 579 19.06 8.44 5.74
CA ASP A 579 17.72 7.83 5.71
C ASP A 579 17.58 6.78 4.58
N ARG A 580 18.57 6.71 3.68
CA ARG A 580 18.53 5.92 2.44
C ARG A 580 19.17 4.53 2.60
N ASN A 581 20.41 4.37 2.12
CA ASN A 581 21.17 3.14 2.22
C ASN A 581 22.02 3.20 3.49
N THR A 582 21.67 2.42 4.52
CA THR A 582 22.33 2.52 5.82
C THR A 582 22.75 1.17 6.40
N GLU A 583 23.74 1.21 7.29
CA GLU A 583 23.96 0.20 8.32
C GLU A 583 23.60 0.85 9.66
N LEU A 584 22.55 0.38 10.34
CA LEU A 584 22.07 0.94 11.60
C LEU A 584 22.53 0.04 12.76
N LEU A 585 23.35 0.56 13.67
CA LEU A 585 23.95 -0.23 14.75
C LEU A 585 23.06 -0.25 16.00
N LEU A 586 23.04 -1.38 16.70
CA LEU A 586 22.36 -1.58 17.98
C LEU A 586 23.26 -2.40 18.90
N LYS A 587 23.12 -2.23 20.22
CA LYS A 587 23.69 -3.20 21.18
C LYS A 587 22.87 -4.48 21.13
N LYS A 588 23.53 -5.64 21.19
CA LYS A 588 22.86 -6.91 21.41
C LYS A 588 22.46 -6.99 22.88
N GLY A 589 21.15 -7.17 23.13
CA GLY A 589 20.52 -7.10 24.46
C GLY A 589 20.92 -8.21 25.41
#